data_AF-A0A7R8HC29-F1
#
_entry.id   AF-A0A7R8HC29-F1
#
_cell.length_a   1.000
_cell.length_b   1.000
_cell.length_c   1.000
_cell.angle_alpha   90.00
_cell.angle_beta   90.00
_cell.angle_gamma   90.00
#
_symmetry.space_group_name_H-M   'P 1'
#
loop_
_entity.id
_entity.type
_entity.pdbx_description
1 polymer ?
#
loop_
_entity_poly.entity_id
_entity_poly.type
_entity_poly.pdbx_seq_one_letter_code
_entity_poly.pdbx_strand_id
1 'polypeptide(L)'
;MHLKKLKLHFLMWSLDTPISSLDERFQSLGEVNNTSSVLHEITNLGREDLLRKCQPLSTALTNASEPNIDGIALTQEIEYFPPLPSNNMMRMEILAFLHTNC
;
A
#
# COMPACT_ATOMS: atom_id res chain seq x y z
N MET A 1 41.20 17.18 -25.53
CA MET A 1 39.75 16.92 -25.75
C MET A 1 39.22 15.75 -24.90
N HIS A 2 39.98 14.68 -24.64
CA HIS A 2 39.52 13.51 -23.87
C HIS A 2 39.18 13.74 -22.40
N LEU A 3 39.95 14.57 -21.67
CA LEU A 3 39.70 14.82 -20.24
C LEU A 3 38.33 15.46 -19.96
N LYS A 4 37.90 16.37 -20.84
CA LYS A 4 36.59 17.05 -20.73
C LYS A 4 35.43 16.07 -20.93
N LYS A 5 35.57 15.11 -21.86
CA LYS A 5 34.57 14.08 -22.13
C LYS A 5 34.44 13.09 -20.97
N LEU A 6 35.57 12.68 -20.39
CA LEU A 6 35.58 11.82 -19.19
C LEU A 6 34.92 12.51 -17.98
N LYS A 7 35.24 13.80 -17.76
CA LYS A 7 34.64 14.59 -16.67
C LYS A 7 33.13 14.76 -16.84
N LEU A 8 32.65 15.00 -18.06
CA LEU A 8 31.22 15.08 -18.36
C LEU A 8 30.52 13.75 -18.08
N HIS A 9 31.10 12.64 -18.51
CA HIS A 9 30.53 11.30 -18.28
C HIS A 9 30.47 10.96 -16.78
N PHE A 10 31.52 11.29 -16.02
CA PHE A 10 31.53 11.12 -14.57
C PHE A 10 30.44 11.94 -13.88
N LEU A 11 30.26 13.21 -14.29
CA LEU A 11 29.21 14.07 -13.76
C LEU A 11 27.81 13.55 -14.08
N MET A 12 27.56 13.11 -15.32
CA MET A 12 26.29 12.50 -15.71
C MET A 12 25.99 11.26 -14.87
N TRP A 13 26.94 10.32 -14.77
CA TRP A 13 26.77 9.12 -13.96
C TRP A 13 26.51 9.41 -12.47
N SER A 14 27.21 10.41 -11.91
CA SER A 14 27.03 10.84 -10.52
C SER A 14 25.65 11.48 -10.25
N LEU A 15 24.97 11.97 -11.28
CA LEU A 15 23.62 12.53 -11.21
C LEU A 15 22.55 11.47 -11.50
N ASP A 16 22.80 10.61 -12.49
CA ASP A 16 21.87 9.56 -12.91
C ASP A 16 21.61 8.57 -11.77
N THR A 17 22.64 8.20 -11.00
CA THR A 17 22.52 7.21 -9.93
C THR A 17 21.57 7.66 -8.79
N PRO A 18 21.72 8.87 -8.20
CA PRO A 18 20.74 9.39 -7.25
C PRO A 18 19.34 9.56 -7.83
N ILE A 19 19.21 9.96 -9.10
CA ILE A 19 17.90 10.16 -9.75
C ILE A 19 17.18 8.82 -9.90
N SER A 20 17.83 7.80 -10.44
CA SER A 20 17.28 6.45 -10.55
C SER A 20 16.90 5.88 -9.18
N SER A 21 17.74 6.09 -8.16
CA SER A 21 17.42 5.63 -6.80
C SER A 21 16.19 6.32 -6.20
N LEU A 22 15.96 7.60 -6.49
CA LEU A 22 14.73 8.29 -6.08
C LEU A 22 13.52 7.76 -6.83
N ASP A 23 13.64 7.52 -8.13
CA ASP A 23 12.57 6.97 -8.97
C ASP A 23 12.11 5.58 -8.47
N GLU A 24 13.06 4.68 -8.21
CA GLU A 24 12.80 3.35 -7.62
C GLU A 24 12.06 3.44 -6.28
N ARG A 25 12.40 4.43 -5.44
CA ARG A 25 11.73 4.66 -4.16
C ARG A 25 10.31 5.18 -4.34
N PHE A 26 10.08 6.11 -5.27
CA PHE A 26 8.72 6.59 -5.58
C PHE A 26 7.85 5.46 -6.14
N GLN A 27 8.39 4.62 -7.01
CA GLN A 27 7.71 3.43 -7.50
C GLN A 27 7.37 2.47 -6.34
N SER A 28 8.34 2.18 -5.48
CA SER A 28 8.13 1.34 -4.30
C SER A 28 7.04 1.88 -3.37
N LEU A 29 7.02 3.20 -3.13
CA LEU A 29 5.95 3.86 -2.36
C LEU A 29 4.58 3.71 -3.04
N GLY A 30 4.54 3.82 -4.37
CA GLY A 30 3.33 3.57 -5.15
C GLY A 30 2.82 2.13 -5.01
N GLU A 31 3.72 1.15 -5.06
CA GLU A 31 3.38 -0.26 -4.87
C GLU A 31 2.85 -0.56 -3.46
N VAL A 32 3.46 0.00 -2.43
CA VAL A 32 2.98 -0.10 -1.04
C VAL A 32 1.59 0.52 -0.90
N ASN A 33 1.38 1.71 -1.46
CA ASN A 33 0.07 2.39 -1.43
C ASN A 33 -1.02 1.57 -2.14
N ASN A 34 -0.70 0.99 -3.30
CA ASN A 34 -1.64 0.16 -4.04
C ASN A 34 -1.99 -1.12 -3.29
N THR A 35 -1.00 -1.77 -2.68
CA THR A 35 -1.15 -3.01 -1.90
C THR A 35 -1.98 -2.79 -0.64
N SER A 36 -1.79 -1.65 0.03
CA SER A 36 -2.52 -1.28 1.24
C SER A 36 -3.84 -0.53 0.97
N SER A 37 -4.22 -0.32 -0.30
CA SER A 37 -5.39 0.49 -0.69
C SER A 37 -6.72 0.03 -0.07
N VAL A 38 -6.86 -1.27 0.23
CA VAL A 38 -8.06 -1.79 0.91
C VAL A 38 -8.31 -1.10 2.25
N LEU A 39 -7.25 -0.70 2.97
CA LEU A 39 -7.36 0.03 4.25
C LEU A 39 -7.95 1.43 4.07
N HIS A 40 -7.97 1.96 2.86
CA HIS A 40 -8.59 3.25 2.52
C HIS A 40 -10.01 3.10 1.97
N GLU A 41 -10.41 1.90 1.58
CA GLU A 41 -11.65 1.63 0.85
C GLU A 41 -12.57 0.63 1.58
N ILE A 42 -12.23 0.29 2.84
CA ILE A 42 -12.86 -0.75 3.68
C ILE A 42 -14.41 -0.76 3.58
N THR A 43 -15.05 0.41 3.48
CA THR A 43 -16.51 0.52 3.58
C THR A 43 -17.23 0.68 2.23
N ASN A 44 -16.48 0.68 1.13
CA ASN A 44 -17.01 1.02 -0.20
C ASN A 44 -16.85 -0.13 -1.22
N LEU A 45 -16.41 -1.30 -0.78
CA LEU A 45 -16.08 -2.42 -1.66
C LEU A 45 -17.05 -3.58 -1.46
N GLY A 46 -17.46 -4.18 -2.58
CA GLY A 46 -18.15 -5.47 -2.56
C GLY A 46 -17.17 -6.61 -2.24
N ARG A 47 -17.72 -7.76 -1.85
CA ARG A 47 -16.95 -8.96 -1.46
C ARG A 47 -15.82 -9.34 -2.40
N GLU A 48 -16.11 -9.38 -3.71
CA GLU A 48 -15.12 -9.79 -4.72
C GLU A 48 -13.94 -8.80 -4.79
N ASP A 49 -14.22 -7.50 -4.68
CA ASP A 49 -13.19 -6.48 -4.66
C ASP A 49 -12.39 -6.49 -3.35
N LEU A 50 -13.05 -6.73 -2.21
CA LEU A 50 -12.38 -6.93 -0.93
C LEU A 50 -11.41 -8.11 -1.00
N LEU A 51 -11.87 -9.28 -1.46
CA LEU A 51 -11.03 -10.47 -1.59
C LEU A 51 -9.82 -10.22 -2.50
N ARG A 52 -10.05 -9.55 -3.65
CA ARG A 52 -9.01 -9.20 -4.62
C ARG A 52 -7.95 -8.26 -4.03
N LYS A 53 -8.29 -7.44 -3.04
CA LYS A 53 -7.35 -6.51 -2.40
C LYS A 53 -6.76 -7.01 -1.08
N CYS A 54 -7.50 -7.80 -0.29
CA CYS A 54 -7.03 -8.39 0.95
C CYS A 54 -5.99 -9.50 0.73
N GLN A 55 -6.08 -10.26 -0.37
CA GLN A 55 -5.11 -11.31 -0.71
C GLN A 55 -3.68 -10.78 -0.98
N PRO A 56 -3.49 -9.78 -1.85
CA PRO A 56 -2.18 -9.13 -2.01
C PRO A 56 -1.64 -8.53 -0.71
N LEU A 57 -2.51 -7.91 0.10
CA LEU A 57 -2.11 -7.35 1.40
C LEU A 57 -1.61 -8.45 2.36
N SER A 58 -2.34 -9.57 2.47
CA SER A 58 -1.95 -10.74 3.26
C SER A 58 -0.58 -11.27 2.83
N THR A 59 -0.36 -11.41 1.52
CA THR A 59 0.93 -11.84 0.97
C THR A 59 2.06 -10.86 1.31
N ALA A 60 1.82 -9.56 1.14
CA ALA A 60 2.83 -8.53 1.38
C ALA A 60 3.22 -8.39 2.86
N LEU A 61 2.31 -8.73 3.78
CA LEU A 61 2.56 -8.70 5.22
C LEU A 61 3.10 -10.04 5.77
N THR A 62 3.17 -11.07 4.94
CA THR A 62 3.72 -12.38 5.32
C THR A 62 5.25 -12.31 5.37
N ASN A 63 5.85 -12.60 6.51
CA ASN A 63 7.29 -12.76 6.63
C ASN A 63 7.66 -14.24 6.81
N ALA A 64 8.64 -14.70 6.03
CA ALA A 64 9.17 -16.06 5.96
C ALA A 64 8.15 -17.15 5.56
N SER A 65 7.11 -17.42 6.34
CA SER A 65 6.17 -18.53 6.09
C SER A 65 4.82 -18.40 6.80
N GLU A 66 4.71 -17.54 7.81
CA GLU A 66 3.44 -17.36 8.54
C GLU A 66 2.81 -16.02 8.12
N PRO A 67 1.59 -16.06 7.56
CA PRO A 67 0.89 -14.82 7.25
C PRO A 67 0.52 -14.11 8.56
N ASN A 68 0.97 -12.87 8.70
CA ASN A 68 0.57 -12.02 9.83
C ASN A 68 -0.95 -11.78 9.85
N ILE A 69 -1.58 -11.81 8.66
CA ILE A 69 -3.01 -11.61 8.46
C ILE A 69 -3.46 -12.58 7.36
N ASP A 70 -4.54 -13.32 7.59
CA ASP A 70 -5.20 -14.12 6.55
C ASP A 70 -6.14 -13.22 5.72
N GLY A 71 -5.91 -13.15 4.40
CA GLY A 71 -6.68 -12.29 3.51
C GLY A 71 -8.16 -12.68 3.37
N ILE A 72 -8.49 -13.97 3.51
CA ILE A 72 -9.88 -14.45 3.51
C ILE A 72 -10.56 -14.07 4.82
N ALA A 73 -9.89 -14.29 5.96
CA ALA A 73 -10.41 -13.91 7.26
C ALA A 73 -10.62 -12.38 7.35
N LEU A 74 -9.65 -11.60 6.88
CA LEU A 74 -9.76 -10.14 6.82
C LEU A 74 -10.94 -9.69 5.94
N THR A 75 -11.16 -10.34 4.79
CA THR A 75 -12.33 -10.05 3.94
C THR A 75 -13.62 -10.29 4.71
N GLN A 76 -13.72 -11.43 5.40
CA GLN A 76 -14.90 -11.76 6.20
C GLN A 76 -15.12 -10.75 7.32
N GLU A 77 -14.07 -10.40 8.08
CA GLU A 77 -14.17 -9.39 9.14
C GLU A 77 -14.72 -8.06 8.63
N ILE A 78 -14.22 -7.58 7.47
CA ILE A 78 -14.70 -6.34 6.86
C ILE A 78 -16.16 -6.46 6.41
N GLU A 79 -16.58 -7.60 5.84
CA GLU A 79 -17.98 -7.84 5.45
C GLU A 79 -18.96 -7.79 6.63
N TYR A 80 -18.48 -8.10 7.84
CA TYR A 80 -19.27 -8.07 9.07
C TYR A 80 -19.19 -6.75 9.83
N PHE A 81 -18.51 -5.74 9.31
CA PHE A 81 -18.47 -4.43 9.96
C PHE A 81 -19.87 -3.82 10.08
N PRO A 82 -20.18 -3.18 11.23
CA PRO A 82 -21.43 -2.49 11.41
C PRO A 82 -21.57 -1.39 10.35
N PRO A 83 -22.80 -1.12 9.87
CA PRO A 83 -23.03 -0.06 8.90
C PRO A 83 -22.53 1.25 9.47
N LEU A 84 -21.68 1.95 8.70
CA LEU A 84 -21.16 3.22 9.15
C LEU A 84 -22.29 4.24 9.32
N PRO A 85 -22.20 5.12 10.34
CA PRO A 85 -23.15 6.21 10.54
C PRO A 85 -23.23 7.19 9.36
N SER A 86 -22.14 7.32 8.59
CA SER A 86 -22.02 8.19 7.42
C SER A 86 -20.95 7.68 6.46
N ASN A 87 -21.19 7.86 5.15
CA ASN A 87 -20.21 7.52 4.10
C ASN A 87 -19.09 8.57 3.95
N ASN A 88 -19.14 9.67 4.69
CA ASN A 88 -18.15 10.76 4.63
C ASN A 88 -17.31 10.87 5.91
N MET A 89 -17.15 9.78 6.64
CA MET A 89 -16.31 9.76 7.85
C MET A 89 -14.83 9.77 7.47
N MET A 90 -14.04 10.52 8.23
CA MET A 90 -12.58 10.44 8.17
C MET A 90 -12.12 9.07 8.69
N ARG A 91 -10.96 8.60 8.22
CA ARG A 91 -10.41 7.29 8.58
C ARG A 91 -10.31 7.05 10.09
N MET A 92 -9.87 8.05 10.85
CA MET A 92 -9.78 7.94 12.30
C MET A 92 -11.15 7.81 12.97
N GLU A 93 -12.18 8.44 12.40
CA GLU A 93 -13.56 8.31 12.89
C GLU A 93 -14.11 6.91 12.59
N ILE A 94 -13.80 6.37 11.40
CA ILE A 94 -14.15 4.99 11.03
C ILE A 94 -13.46 4.01 11.99
N LEU A 95 -12.16 4.15 12.24
CA LEU A 95 -11.42 3.28 13.15
C LEU A 95 -11.95 3.38 14.60
N ALA A 96 -12.23 4.58 15.09
CA ALA A 96 -12.82 4.78 16.42
C ALA A 96 -14.23 4.17 16.53
N PHE A 97 -15.03 4.29 15.47
CA PHE A 97 -16.34 3.66 15.39
C PHE A 97 -16.22 2.13 15.44
N LEU A 98 -15.39 1.54 14.59
CA LEU A 98 -15.17 0.08 14.57
C LEU A 98 -14.66 -0.43 15.93
N HIS A 99 -13.68 0.25 16.54
CA HIS A 99 -13.16 -0.11 17.87
C HIS A 99 -14.25 -0.14 18.96
N THR A 100 -15.31 0.66 18.82
CA THR A 100 -16.38 0.74 19.81
C THR A 100 -17.54 -0.23 19.51
N ASN A 101 -17.64 -0.73 18.27
CA ASN A 101 -18.81 -1.46 17.78
C ASN A 101 -18.50 -2.85 17.20
N CYS A 102 -17.23 -3.26 17.17
CA CYS A 102 -16.73 -4.59 16.83
C CYS A 102 -15.98 -5.17 18.04
#